data_AF-A0A8M8UMI4-F1
#
_entry.id   AF-A0A8M8UMI4-F1
#
_cell.length_a   1.000
_cell.length_b   1.000
_cell.length_c   1.000
_cell.angle_alpha   90.00
_cell.angle_beta   90.00
_cell.angle_gamma   90.00
#
_symmetry.space_group_name_H-M   'P 1'
#
loop_
_entity.id
_entity.type
_entity.pdbx_description
1 polymer ?
#
loop_
_entity_poly.entity_id
_entity_poly.type
_entity_poly.pdbx_seq_one_letter_code
_entity_poly.pdbx_strand_id
1 'polypeptide(L)'
;MTRVCKTLREAINNDILPWLKLVVDRPINCRLTDDILMEVASKAEGRLQVLVLINCVKITDDGLLRVIAQNPHISQLHVPGCTSLSPGGVIRALKLLTKNSHRIKSLKISGIYGVQKEDLEMIHNLINHKQTQHKRNIIFCHEYKKFSTLKHIDTNCPVDLDVCPKCNEVRMVFDCPKVDCKKRQGSQCRGCEYCVTRCVECGICITESQELEEVSCSETLCSDCWIKLPKCNFCNKPYCSQHADQQHRVSGSTGFVCAACHSKYY
;
A
#
# COMPACT_ATOMS: atom_id res chain seq x y z
N MET A 1 16.84 7.43 -13.42
CA MET A 1 16.80 7.57 -14.90
C MET A 1 17.83 8.59 -15.39
N THR A 2 19.12 8.44 -15.05
CA THR A 2 20.18 9.42 -15.37
C THR A 2 21.09 8.97 -16.52
N ARG A 3 20.77 7.85 -17.19
CA ARG A 3 21.53 7.30 -18.33
C ARG A 3 20.70 7.26 -19.62
N VAL A 4 19.98 8.35 -19.91
CA VAL A 4 19.38 8.58 -21.24
C VAL A 4 20.09 9.75 -21.93
N CYS A 5 19.97 9.84 -23.26
CA CYS A 5 20.66 10.84 -24.08
C CYS A 5 20.38 12.27 -23.57
N LYS A 6 21.35 13.18 -23.78
CA LYS A 6 21.29 14.56 -23.29
C LYS A 6 20.01 15.27 -23.70
N THR A 7 19.57 15.06 -24.94
CA THR A 7 18.35 15.65 -25.51
C THR A 7 17.08 15.26 -24.76
N LEU A 8 16.93 13.98 -24.38
CA LEU A 8 15.77 13.54 -23.61
C LEU A 8 15.81 14.09 -22.18
N ARG A 9 17.01 14.18 -21.59
CA ARG A 9 17.20 14.77 -20.27
C ARG A 9 16.81 16.25 -20.25
N GLU A 10 17.24 17.00 -21.25
CA GLU A 10 16.91 18.42 -21.42
C GLU A 10 15.40 18.61 -21.65
N ALA A 11 14.79 17.79 -22.50
CA ALA A 11 13.34 17.82 -22.72
C ALA A 11 12.54 17.55 -21.43
N ILE A 12 12.94 16.57 -20.62
CA ILE A 12 12.26 16.24 -19.35
C ILE A 12 12.52 17.31 -18.28
N ASN A 13 13.70 17.93 -18.26
CA ASN A 13 13.99 19.00 -17.30
C ASN A 13 13.25 20.30 -17.64
N ASN A 14 12.96 20.56 -18.92
CA ASN A 14 12.25 21.75 -19.37
C ASN A 14 10.72 21.59 -19.36
N ASP A 15 10.22 20.36 -19.24
CA ASP A 15 8.80 20.06 -19.10
C ASP A 15 8.43 19.88 -17.63
N ILE A 16 7.47 20.66 -17.14
CA ILE A 16 6.99 20.64 -15.76
C ILE A 16 5.96 19.54 -15.50
N LEU A 17 5.23 19.10 -16.53
CA LEU A 17 4.10 18.19 -16.39
C LEU A 17 4.49 16.83 -15.76
N PRO A 18 5.65 16.22 -16.09
CA PRO A 18 6.10 14.97 -15.47
C PRO A 18 6.36 15.10 -13.96
N TRP A 19 6.68 16.31 -13.48
CA TRP A 19 7.08 16.55 -12.09
C TRP A 19 5.90 16.89 -11.17
N LEU A 20 4.66 16.95 -11.69
CA LEU A 20 3.46 17.12 -10.87
C LEU A 20 3.15 15.87 -10.01
N LYS A 21 3.67 14.70 -10.41
CA LYS A 21 3.45 13.41 -9.75
C LYS A 21 4.75 12.64 -9.62
N LEU A 22 5.24 12.51 -8.39
CA LEU A 22 6.40 11.69 -8.07
C LEU A 22 5.94 10.38 -7.42
N VAL A 23 6.20 9.26 -8.09
CA VAL A 23 5.93 7.91 -7.58
C VAL A 23 7.24 7.14 -7.50
N VAL A 24 7.58 6.67 -6.30
CA VAL A 24 8.74 5.83 -6.05
C VAL A 24 8.28 4.51 -5.43
N ASP A 25 8.68 3.43 -6.08
CA ASP A 25 8.39 2.06 -5.69
C ASP A 25 9.60 1.15 -6.01
N ARG A 26 9.46 -0.15 -5.75
CA ARG A 26 10.42 -1.17 -6.14
C ARG A 26 10.76 -1.08 -7.64
N PRO A 27 12.03 -1.32 -8.00
CA PRO A 27 13.15 -1.66 -7.13
C PRO A 27 13.91 -0.44 -6.57
N ILE A 28 13.49 0.78 -6.88
CA ILE A 28 14.29 2.00 -6.63
C ILE A 28 14.13 2.50 -5.18
N ASN A 29 12.99 2.23 -4.55
CA ASN A 29 12.66 2.60 -3.16
C ASN A 29 13.77 2.33 -2.14
N CYS A 30 14.51 1.22 -2.24
CA CYS A 30 15.55 0.83 -1.27
C CYS A 30 16.83 1.70 -1.35
N ARG A 31 17.01 2.43 -2.45
CA ARG A 31 18.15 3.32 -2.70
C ARG A 31 17.81 4.80 -2.48
N LEU A 32 16.53 5.13 -2.36
CA LEU A 32 16.08 6.51 -2.16
C LEU A 32 16.47 6.98 -0.75
N THR A 33 17.24 8.06 -0.67
CA THR A 33 17.58 8.77 0.58
C THR A 33 16.93 10.15 0.58
N ASP A 34 16.94 10.83 1.73
CA ASP A 34 16.39 12.19 1.85
C ASP A 34 16.99 13.16 0.82
N ASP A 35 18.31 13.13 0.60
CA ASP A 35 18.96 14.03 -0.36
C ASP A 35 18.59 13.72 -1.82
N ILE A 36 18.49 12.43 -2.19
CA ILE A 36 18.07 12.05 -3.54
C ILE A 36 16.60 12.45 -3.75
N LEU A 37 15.75 12.22 -2.75
CA LEU A 37 14.34 12.63 -2.82
C LEU A 37 14.23 14.15 -2.99
N MET A 38 15.02 14.94 -2.26
CA MET A 38 15.07 16.38 -2.41
C MET A 38 15.55 16.83 -3.79
N GLU A 39 16.61 16.22 -4.32
CA GLU A 39 17.12 16.54 -5.67
C GLU A 39 16.02 16.33 -6.71
N VAL A 40 15.30 15.20 -6.63
CA VAL A 40 14.23 14.87 -7.58
C VAL A 40 13.01 15.76 -7.39
N ALA A 41 12.58 16.01 -6.16
CA ALA A 41 11.41 16.84 -5.87
C ALA A 41 11.64 18.32 -6.20
N SER A 42 12.89 18.80 -6.17
CA SER A 42 13.23 20.19 -6.52
C SER A 42 12.88 20.54 -7.97
N LYS A 43 12.88 19.54 -8.87
CA LYS A 43 12.51 19.70 -10.29
C LYS A 43 11.04 20.05 -10.51
N ALA A 44 10.19 19.82 -9.50
CA ALA A 44 8.80 20.23 -9.57
C ALA A 44 8.62 21.74 -9.34
N GLU A 45 9.66 22.47 -8.91
CA GLU A 45 9.63 23.92 -8.69
C GLU A 45 8.45 24.37 -7.82
N GLY A 46 8.15 23.60 -6.77
CA GLY A 46 7.04 23.86 -5.85
C GLY A 46 5.65 23.45 -6.35
N ARG A 47 5.56 22.88 -7.55
CA ARG A 47 4.29 22.46 -8.18
C ARG A 47 3.96 20.99 -7.99
N LEU A 48 4.74 20.22 -7.21
CA LEU A 48 4.44 18.81 -6.95
C LEU A 48 3.06 18.68 -6.29
N GLN A 49 2.17 17.89 -6.88
CA GLN A 49 0.80 17.70 -6.41
C GLN A 49 0.59 16.32 -5.77
N VAL A 50 1.34 15.32 -6.22
CA VAL A 50 1.20 13.92 -5.80
C VAL A 50 2.57 13.37 -5.44
N LEU A 51 2.76 13.00 -4.18
CA LEU A 51 3.97 12.35 -3.68
C LEU A 51 3.62 10.95 -3.17
N VAL A 52 4.18 9.93 -3.80
CA VAL A 52 3.94 8.53 -3.47
C VAL A 52 5.28 7.84 -3.25
N LEU A 53 5.57 7.44 -2.01
CA LEU A 53 6.79 6.79 -1.58
C LEU A 53 6.44 5.44 -0.94
N ILE A 54 6.81 4.34 -1.58
CA ILE A 54 6.34 3.03 -1.16
C ILE A 54 7.51 2.20 -0.69
N ASN A 55 7.44 1.73 0.56
CA ASN A 55 8.52 0.99 1.22
C ASN A 55 9.87 1.74 1.15
N CYS A 56 9.86 3.07 1.20
CA CYS A 56 11.07 3.90 1.15
C CYS A 56 11.66 4.04 2.56
N VAL A 57 12.21 2.94 3.09
CA VAL A 57 12.63 2.81 4.51
C VAL A 57 13.76 3.75 4.94
N LYS A 58 14.46 4.40 4.00
CA LYS A 58 15.54 5.35 4.29
C LYS A 58 15.08 6.81 4.34
N ILE A 59 13.80 7.07 4.06
CA ILE A 59 13.23 8.41 4.14
C ILE A 59 12.85 8.73 5.58
N THR A 60 13.33 9.86 6.08
CA THR A 60 13.09 10.31 7.44
C THR A 60 12.05 11.42 7.51
N ASP A 61 11.61 11.74 8.73
CA ASP A 61 10.74 12.89 8.99
C ASP A 61 11.35 14.19 8.43
N ASP A 62 12.66 14.40 8.56
CA ASP A 62 13.34 15.60 8.08
C ASP A 62 13.30 15.70 6.54
N GLY A 63 13.65 14.60 5.86
CA GLY A 63 13.58 14.53 4.41
C GLY A 63 12.17 14.81 3.88
N LEU A 64 11.16 14.19 4.49
CA LEU A 64 9.77 14.43 4.11
C LEU A 64 9.35 15.90 4.32
N LEU A 65 9.72 16.49 5.47
CA LEU A 65 9.40 17.88 5.79
C LEU A 65 10.08 18.87 4.83
N ARG A 66 11.34 18.61 4.45
CA ARG A 66 12.08 19.44 3.46
C ARG A 66 11.37 19.43 2.09
N VAL A 67 10.91 18.28 1.62
CA VAL A 67 10.19 18.16 0.34
C VAL A 67 8.89 18.94 0.36
N ILE A 68 8.13 18.80 1.44
CA ILE A 68 6.83 19.46 1.64
C ILE A 68 7.00 20.96 1.74
N ALA A 69 8.04 21.43 2.44
CA ALA A 69 8.32 22.87 2.57
C ALA A 69 8.57 23.54 1.21
N GLN A 70 9.22 22.83 0.27
CA GLN A 70 9.42 23.32 -1.10
C GLN A 70 8.18 23.16 -1.98
N ASN A 71 7.30 22.20 -1.68
CA ASN A 71 6.12 21.86 -2.49
C ASN A 71 4.82 21.95 -1.66
N PRO A 72 4.35 23.17 -1.35
CA PRO A 72 3.19 23.38 -0.49
C PRO A 72 1.86 22.95 -1.13
N HIS A 73 1.84 22.63 -2.43
CA HIS A 73 0.64 22.26 -3.19
C HIS A 73 0.36 20.75 -3.27
N ILE A 74 1.13 19.91 -2.56
CA ILE A 74 0.89 18.46 -2.51
C ILE A 74 -0.51 18.21 -1.95
N SER A 75 -1.37 17.61 -2.76
CA SER A 75 -2.75 17.26 -2.40
C SER A 75 -2.93 15.76 -2.11
N GLN A 76 -1.98 14.93 -2.54
CA GLN A 76 -1.95 13.50 -2.26
C GLN A 76 -0.56 13.13 -1.71
N LEU A 77 -0.52 12.66 -0.46
CA LEU A 77 0.70 12.22 0.21
C LEU A 77 0.57 10.77 0.62
N HIS A 78 1.22 9.87 -0.09
CA HIS A 78 1.16 8.43 0.16
C HIS A 78 2.56 7.94 0.53
N VAL A 79 2.74 7.46 1.76
CA VAL A 79 4.02 6.98 2.29
C VAL A 79 3.93 5.56 2.89
N PRO A 80 3.21 4.61 2.27
CA PRO A 80 3.01 3.31 2.90
C PRO A 80 4.33 2.52 3.01
N GLY A 81 4.53 1.86 4.15
CA GLY A 81 5.74 1.09 4.46
C GLY A 81 7.01 1.92 4.64
N CYS A 82 6.91 3.25 4.73
CA CYS A 82 8.04 4.12 5.07
C CYS A 82 8.28 4.08 6.59
N THR A 83 8.90 3.00 7.06
CA THR A 83 9.01 2.65 8.49
C THR A 83 9.90 3.59 9.32
N SER A 84 10.70 4.43 8.68
CA SER A 84 11.54 5.45 9.35
C SER A 84 10.81 6.78 9.57
N LEU A 85 9.57 6.90 9.09
CA LEU A 85 8.69 8.01 9.42
C LEU A 85 7.99 7.75 10.74
N SER A 86 7.73 8.82 11.49
CA SER A 86 6.94 8.78 12.71
C SER A 86 5.54 9.36 12.51
N PRO A 87 4.55 8.98 13.36
CA PRO A 87 3.23 9.64 13.36
C PRO A 87 3.34 11.17 13.53
N GLY A 88 4.23 11.62 14.43
CA GLY A 88 4.51 13.03 14.66
C GLY A 88 5.13 13.74 13.45
N GLY A 89 6.01 13.06 12.70
CA GLY A 89 6.55 13.54 11.43
C GLY A 89 5.48 13.79 10.39
N VAL A 90 4.60 12.81 10.19
CA VAL A 90 3.45 12.91 9.29
C VAL A 90 2.52 14.06 9.70
N ILE A 91 2.17 14.17 10.99
CA ILE A 91 1.31 15.26 11.48
C ILE A 91 1.95 16.63 11.22
N ARG A 92 3.27 16.78 11.43
CA ARG A 92 3.99 18.03 11.11
C ARG A 92 3.93 18.33 9.61
N ALA A 93 4.12 17.32 8.77
CA ALA A 93 3.98 17.42 7.32
C ALA A 93 2.57 17.88 6.90
N LEU A 94 1.51 17.27 7.46
CA LEU A 94 0.12 17.70 7.22
C LEU A 94 -0.11 19.15 7.64
N LYS A 95 0.35 19.55 8.82
CA LYS A 95 0.24 20.94 9.30
C LYS A 95 0.85 21.92 8.31
N LEU A 96 2.05 21.63 7.77
CA LEU A 96 2.70 22.46 6.76
C LEU A 96 1.85 22.59 5.50
N LEU A 97 1.34 21.48 4.99
CA LEU A 97 0.49 21.46 3.80
C LEU A 97 -0.85 22.19 4.02
N THR A 98 -1.40 22.20 5.23
CA THR A 98 -2.69 22.85 5.52
C THR A 98 -2.58 24.35 5.87
N LYS A 99 -1.38 24.91 6.06
CA LYS A 99 -1.16 26.30 6.52
C LYS A 99 -1.89 27.36 5.68
N ASN A 100 -1.94 27.19 4.36
CA ASN A 100 -2.48 28.21 3.44
C ASN A 100 -3.87 27.83 2.92
N SER A 101 -4.72 27.22 3.75
CA SER A 101 -6.05 26.69 3.37
C SER A 101 -6.01 25.65 2.24
N HIS A 102 -4.83 25.12 1.93
CA HIS A 102 -4.68 24.05 0.96
C HIS A 102 -5.27 22.76 1.51
N ARG A 103 -5.96 22.02 0.64
CA ARG A 103 -6.72 20.83 1.03
C ARG A 103 -6.01 19.59 0.56
N ILE A 104 -5.51 18.80 1.51
CA ILE A 104 -5.11 17.43 1.25
C ILE A 104 -6.36 16.62 0.92
N LYS A 105 -6.31 15.91 -0.20
CA LYS A 105 -7.37 15.03 -0.68
C LYS A 105 -7.18 13.61 -0.18
N SER A 106 -5.94 13.16 -0.07
CA SER A 106 -5.62 11.79 0.30
C SER A 106 -4.27 11.67 1.02
N LEU A 107 -4.27 10.90 2.09
CA LEU A 107 -3.12 10.49 2.90
C LEU A 107 -3.12 8.97 2.99
N LYS A 108 -1.98 8.33 2.72
CA LYS A 108 -1.82 6.87 2.90
C LYS A 108 -0.58 6.62 3.73
N ILE A 109 -0.75 6.06 4.92
CA ILE A 109 0.31 5.94 5.94
C ILE A 109 0.37 4.54 6.55
N SER A 110 -0.28 3.56 5.91
CA SER A 110 -0.16 2.15 6.28
C SER A 110 1.30 1.69 6.39
N GLY A 111 1.64 0.96 7.45
CA GLY A 111 3.02 0.50 7.69
C GLY A 111 3.92 1.50 8.43
N ILE A 112 3.43 2.70 8.77
CA ILE A 112 4.06 3.52 9.81
C ILE A 112 3.72 2.93 11.18
N TYR A 113 4.73 2.70 12.01
CA TYR A 113 4.56 2.09 13.32
C TYR A 113 4.11 3.11 14.37
N GLY A 114 3.36 2.63 15.36
CA GLY A 114 3.05 3.38 16.57
C GLY A 114 2.00 4.48 16.42
N VAL A 115 1.26 4.55 15.30
CA VAL A 115 0.13 5.48 15.14
C VAL A 115 -0.95 5.18 16.19
N GLN A 116 -1.25 6.15 17.03
CA GLN A 116 -2.29 6.05 18.06
C GLN A 116 -3.63 6.65 17.61
N LYS A 117 -4.68 6.51 18.42
CA LYS A 117 -6.01 7.03 18.09
C LYS A 117 -6.04 8.54 18.06
N GLU A 118 -5.31 9.17 18.98
CA GLU A 118 -5.18 10.62 19.09
C GLU A 118 -4.51 11.19 17.82
N ASP A 119 -3.51 10.48 17.29
CA ASP A 119 -2.88 10.82 16.01
C ASP A 119 -3.88 10.74 14.86
N LEU A 120 -4.67 9.67 14.80
CA LEU A 120 -5.69 9.47 13.76
C LEU A 120 -6.78 10.55 13.80
N GLU A 121 -7.26 10.90 15.00
CA GLU A 121 -8.20 12.01 15.21
C GLU A 121 -7.61 13.34 14.73
N MET A 122 -6.35 13.61 15.08
CA MET A 122 -5.64 14.80 14.64
C MET A 122 -5.49 14.86 13.11
N ILE A 123 -5.16 13.74 12.47
CA ILE A 123 -5.07 13.60 11.02
C ILE A 123 -6.42 13.90 10.37
N HIS A 124 -7.53 13.32 10.88
CA HIS A 124 -8.87 13.57 10.34
C HIS A 124 -9.28 15.04 10.45
N ASN A 125 -8.95 15.69 11.57
CA ASN A 125 -9.19 17.11 11.78
C ASN A 125 -8.41 17.96 10.77
N LEU A 126 -7.12 17.67 10.55
CA LEU A 126 -6.28 18.41 9.60
C LEU A 126 -6.74 18.26 8.14
N ILE A 127 -7.20 17.07 7.75
CA ILE A 127 -7.69 16.82 6.39
C ILE A 127 -9.10 17.42 6.17
N ASN A 128 -9.70 18.05 7.20
CA ASN A 128 -11.07 18.62 7.18
C ASN A 128 -12.13 17.61 6.72
N HIS A 129 -11.86 16.32 6.91
CA HIS A 129 -12.79 15.28 6.53
C HIS A 129 -13.74 15.04 7.70
N LYS A 130 -14.73 15.93 7.85
CA LYS A 130 -15.93 15.60 8.62
C LYS A 130 -16.51 14.36 7.93
N GLN A 131 -16.37 13.18 8.55
CA GLN A 131 -17.10 11.99 8.12
C GLN A 131 -18.59 12.36 8.23
N THR A 132 -19.17 12.88 7.15
CA THR A 132 -20.62 12.96 7.04
C THR A 132 -21.11 11.52 7.15
N GLN A 133 -22.01 11.29 8.11
CA GLN A 133 -22.36 9.98 8.67
C GLN A 133 -23.02 8.98 7.70
N HIS A 134 -22.82 9.08 6.39
CA HIS A 134 -23.64 8.35 5.42
C HIS A 134 -22.91 7.55 4.34
N LYS A 135 -21.58 7.56 4.24
CA LYS A 135 -20.89 6.63 3.31
C LYS A 135 -19.58 6.13 3.88
N ARG A 136 -19.65 5.00 4.59
CA ARG A 136 -18.48 4.24 5.06
C ARG A 136 -17.69 3.76 3.84
N ASN A 137 -16.41 4.12 3.74
CA ASN A 137 -15.54 3.63 2.67
C ASN A 137 -15.32 2.13 2.87
N ILE A 138 -15.69 1.35 1.85
CA ILE A 138 -15.51 -0.10 1.83
C ILE A 138 -14.13 -0.38 1.26
N ILE A 139 -13.31 -1.14 1.98
CA ILE A 139 -11.95 -1.48 1.55
C ILE A 139 -11.79 -3.00 1.54
N PHE A 140 -11.43 -3.57 0.40
CA PHE A 140 -11.20 -5.01 0.28
C PHE A 140 -9.71 -5.35 0.28
N CYS A 141 -9.32 -6.34 1.10
CA CYS A 141 -7.92 -6.76 1.24
C CYS A 141 -7.31 -7.24 -0.08
N HIS A 142 -8.04 -8.03 -0.86
CA HIS A 142 -7.53 -8.56 -2.14
C HIS A 142 -7.30 -7.47 -3.18
N GLU A 143 -8.13 -6.43 -3.23
CA GLU A 143 -7.90 -5.27 -4.11
C GLU A 143 -6.66 -4.50 -3.64
N TYR A 144 -6.58 -4.23 -2.33
CA TYR A 144 -5.43 -3.54 -1.76
C TYR A 144 -4.11 -4.30 -2.03
N LYS A 145 -4.09 -5.63 -1.86
CA LYS A 145 -2.87 -6.41 -2.11
C LYS A 145 -2.56 -6.53 -3.62
N LYS A 146 -3.54 -6.84 -4.49
CA LYS A 146 -3.30 -7.20 -5.90
C LYS A 146 -2.74 -6.10 -6.78
N PHE A 147 -2.93 -4.82 -6.43
CA PHE A 147 -2.58 -3.74 -7.34
C PHE A 147 -1.12 -3.30 -7.24
N SER A 148 -0.51 -3.10 -8.41
CA SER A 148 0.68 -2.28 -8.56
C SER A 148 0.43 -0.89 -7.96
N THR A 149 1.46 -0.35 -7.34
CA THR A 149 1.54 0.92 -6.62
C THR A 149 0.85 2.14 -7.23
N LEU A 150 0.64 2.15 -8.55
CA LEU A 150 -0.06 3.22 -9.26
C LEU A 150 -1.59 3.28 -9.00
N LYS A 151 -2.26 2.18 -8.65
CA LYS A 151 -3.72 2.15 -8.43
C LYS A 151 -4.17 2.37 -6.98
N HIS A 152 -3.26 2.27 -6.01
CA HIS A 152 -3.54 2.71 -4.63
C HIS A 152 -3.91 4.19 -4.55
N ILE A 153 -3.44 4.95 -5.54
CA ILE A 153 -3.62 6.40 -5.69
C ILE A 153 -5.10 6.75 -5.94
N ASP A 154 -5.86 5.86 -6.58
CA ASP A 154 -7.25 6.10 -7.01
C ASP A 154 -8.30 5.63 -5.99
N THR A 155 -7.88 5.09 -4.84
CA THR A 155 -8.85 4.75 -3.79
C THR A 155 -9.44 6.02 -3.20
N ASN A 156 -10.76 6.22 -3.38
CA ASN A 156 -11.55 7.35 -2.85
C ASN A 156 -11.51 7.51 -1.31
N CYS A 157 -10.75 6.68 -0.60
CA CYS A 157 -10.58 6.79 0.84
C CYS A 157 -9.53 7.86 1.17
N PRO A 158 -9.87 8.93 1.91
CA PRO A 158 -8.94 10.00 2.25
C PRO A 158 -7.79 9.54 3.15
N VAL A 159 -8.03 8.59 4.05
CA VAL A 159 -7.03 8.01 4.97
C VAL A 159 -7.18 6.49 4.93
N ASP A 160 -6.09 5.73 4.86
CA ASP A 160 -6.13 4.26 4.77
C ASP A 160 -6.20 3.54 6.12
N LEU A 161 -5.96 4.24 7.22
CA LEU A 161 -6.07 3.71 8.59
C LEU A 161 -7.46 3.97 9.20
N ASP A 162 -7.86 3.06 10.09
CA ASP A 162 -9.05 3.19 10.93
C ASP A 162 -8.84 2.42 12.26
N VAL A 163 -9.72 2.62 13.23
CA VAL A 163 -9.74 1.83 14.46
C VAL A 163 -10.36 0.46 14.17
N CYS A 164 -9.59 -0.60 14.45
CA CYS A 164 -10.05 -1.96 14.25
C CYS A 164 -11.17 -2.30 15.26
N PRO A 165 -12.36 -2.74 14.83
CA PRO A 165 -13.45 -3.05 15.77
C PRO A 165 -13.22 -4.31 16.63
N LYS A 166 -12.14 -5.06 16.40
CA LYS A 166 -11.82 -6.31 17.11
C LYS A 166 -10.72 -6.13 18.16
N CYS A 167 -9.62 -5.49 17.80
CA CYS A 167 -8.51 -5.24 18.72
C CYS A 167 -8.42 -3.80 19.22
N ASN A 168 -9.26 -2.88 18.73
CA ASN A 168 -9.27 -1.48 19.12
C ASN A 168 -7.97 -0.71 18.80
N GLU A 169 -7.09 -1.27 17.97
CA GLU A 169 -5.85 -0.67 17.49
C GLU A 169 -6.05 0.08 16.17
N VAL A 170 -5.25 1.12 15.91
CA VAL A 170 -5.25 1.85 14.63
C VAL A 170 -4.47 1.04 13.59
N ARG A 171 -5.18 0.55 12.56
CA ARG A 171 -4.63 -0.33 11.52
C ARG A 171 -5.35 -0.11 10.19
N MET A 172 -4.83 -0.71 9.13
CA MET A 172 -5.65 -0.97 7.94
C MET A 172 -6.81 -1.86 8.34
N VAL A 173 -8.04 -1.45 8.04
CA VAL A 173 -9.26 -2.22 8.34
C VAL A 173 -9.96 -2.58 7.03
N PHE A 174 -10.25 -3.87 6.86
CA PHE A 174 -10.86 -4.38 5.64
C PHE A 174 -12.27 -4.92 5.88
N ASP A 175 -13.10 -4.80 4.86
CA ASP A 175 -14.43 -5.40 4.77
C ASP A 175 -14.37 -6.74 4.04
N CYS A 176 -15.40 -7.57 4.24
CA CYS A 176 -15.55 -8.84 3.54
C CYS A 176 -16.40 -8.64 2.27
N PRO A 177 -15.95 -9.10 1.09
CA PRO A 177 -16.73 -8.99 -0.14
C PRO A 177 -17.92 -9.95 -0.18
N LYS A 178 -17.93 -11.02 0.64
CA LYS A 178 -19.02 -12.00 0.69
C LYS A 178 -20.32 -11.36 1.19
N VAL A 179 -21.38 -11.44 0.39
CA VAL A 179 -22.68 -10.80 0.66
C VAL A 179 -23.29 -11.27 1.98
N ASP A 180 -23.18 -12.55 2.31
CA ASP A 180 -23.73 -13.09 3.56
C ASP A 180 -23.05 -12.52 4.80
N CYS A 181 -21.77 -12.16 4.70
CA CYS A 181 -21.03 -11.47 5.76
C CYS A 181 -21.50 -10.03 5.95
N LYS A 182 -22.19 -9.43 4.97
CA LYS A 182 -22.82 -8.11 5.11
C LYS A 182 -24.16 -8.20 5.84
N LYS A 183 -24.89 -9.32 5.71
CA LYS A 183 -26.21 -9.54 6.32
C LYS A 183 -26.12 -9.94 7.81
N ARG A 184 -25.12 -10.74 8.18
CA ARG A 184 -24.80 -11.00 9.59
C ARG A 184 -24.06 -9.77 10.13
N GLN A 185 -24.80 -8.77 10.64
CA GLN A 185 -24.30 -7.55 11.29
C GLN A 185 -22.84 -7.24 10.93
N GLY A 186 -22.60 -6.51 9.83
CA GLY A 186 -21.29 -6.34 9.16
C GLY A 186 -20.07 -5.92 10.00
N SER A 187 -20.19 -5.81 11.33
CA SER A 187 -19.10 -5.74 12.30
C SER A 187 -18.32 -7.06 12.47
N GLN A 188 -18.91 -8.23 12.22
CA GLN A 188 -18.24 -9.50 12.58
C GLN A 188 -17.02 -9.84 11.71
N CYS A 189 -17.05 -9.50 10.42
CA CYS A 189 -15.96 -9.80 9.47
C CYS A 189 -15.09 -8.57 9.15
N ARG A 190 -15.47 -7.39 9.66
CA ARG A 190 -14.66 -6.19 9.55
C ARG A 190 -13.52 -6.26 10.57
N GLY A 191 -12.31 -5.96 10.13
CA GLY A 191 -11.15 -6.03 11.01
C GLY A 191 -9.84 -5.86 10.26
N CYS A 192 -8.75 -5.72 11.00
CA CYS A 192 -7.41 -5.67 10.44
C CYS A 192 -6.98 -7.06 9.92
N GLU A 193 -5.80 -7.13 9.32
CA GLU A 193 -5.21 -8.38 8.81
C GLU A 193 -4.91 -9.39 9.93
N TYR A 194 -4.63 -8.94 11.16
CA TYR A 194 -4.33 -9.81 12.31
C TYR A 194 -5.58 -10.37 12.99
N CYS A 195 -6.69 -9.63 12.98
CA CYS A 195 -7.91 -10.05 13.67
C CYS A 195 -8.87 -10.87 12.79
N VAL A 196 -8.69 -10.82 11.47
CA VAL A 196 -9.54 -11.55 10.51
C VAL A 196 -8.67 -12.08 9.39
N THR A 197 -8.43 -13.39 9.41
CA THR A 197 -7.78 -14.12 8.32
C THR A 197 -8.64 -14.05 7.07
N ARG A 198 -8.04 -13.70 5.93
CA ARG A 198 -8.74 -13.55 4.64
C ARG A 198 -7.97 -14.25 3.55
N CYS A 199 -8.69 -14.77 2.57
CA CYS A 199 -8.10 -15.28 1.34
C CYS A 199 -7.42 -14.14 0.58
N VAL A 200 -6.14 -14.28 0.24
CA VAL A 200 -5.38 -13.27 -0.52
C VAL A 200 -5.94 -13.04 -1.93
N GLU A 201 -6.61 -14.05 -2.50
CA GLU A 201 -7.15 -13.97 -3.86
C GLU A 201 -8.50 -13.26 -3.95
N CYS A 202 -9.45 -13.64 -3.09
CA CYS A 202 -10.82 -13.13 -3.17
C CYS A 202 -11.20 -12.21 -2.01
N GLY A 203 -10.36 -12.09 -0.98
CA GLY A 203 -10.56 -11.20 0.17
C GLY A 203 -11.66 -11.64 1.15
N ILE A 204 -12.30 -12.79 0.91
CA ILE A 204 -13.31 -13.35 1.81
C ILE A 204 -12.63 -13.79 3.11
N CYS A 205 -13.30 -13.57 4.25
CA CYS A 205 -12.86 -14.05 5.55
C CYS A 205 -12.90 -15.59 5.62
N ILE A 206 -11.86 -16.17 6.20
CA ILE A 206 -11.74 -17.61 6.43
C ILE A 206 -12.03 -17.87 7.90
N THR A 207 -12.96 -18.78 8.19
CA THR A 207 -13.31 -19.18 9.56
C THR A 207 -12.48 -20.37 10.01
N GLU A 208 -12.24 -20.52 11.31
CA GLU A 208 -11.46 -21.62 11.90
C GLU A 208 -11.97 -23.02 11.52
N SER A 209 -13.24 -23.14 11.13
CA SER A 209 -13.86 -24.37 10.65
C SER A 209 -13.50 -24.76 9.22
N GLN A 210 -12.77 -23.93 8.47
CA GLN A 210 -12.30 -24.23 7.13
C GLN A 210 -10.85 -24.70 7.23
N GLU A 211 -10.56 -25.90 6.75
CA GLU A 211 -9.20 -26.43 6.68
C GLU A 211 -8.33 -25.46 5.87
N LEU A 212 -7.30 -24.91 6.51
CA LEU A 212 -6.34 -24.05 5.85
C LEU A 212 -5.41 -24.92 5.01
N GLU A 213 -5.69 -24.96 3.71
CA GLU A 213 -4.86 -25.71 2.76
C GLU A 213 -3.49 -25.04 2.59
N GLU A 214 -2.42 -25.84 2.68
CA GLU A 214 -1.06 -25.35 2.62
C GLU A 214 -0.75 -24.74 1.23
N VAL A 215 -0.06 -23.61 1.25
CA VAL A 215 0.40 -22.89 0.05
C VAL A 215 1.91 -22.77 0.06
N SER A 216 2.51 -22.57 -1.12
CA SER A 216 3.98 -22.43 -1.26
C SER A 216 4.51 -21.06 -0.81
N CYS A 217 3.62 -20.07 -0.64
CA CYS A 217 3.92 -18.73 -0.11
C CYS A 217 3.31 -18.54 1.28
N SER A 218 3.80 -17.59 2.08
CA SER A 218 3.28 -17.29 3.42
C SER A 218 1.92 -16.56 3.45
N GLU A 219 1.06 -16.79 2.45
CA GLU A 219 -0.26 -16.18 2.33
C GLU A 219 -1.36 -17.20 2.65
N THR A 220 -2.61 -16.77 2.76
CA THR A 220 -3.74 -17.67 3.05
C THR A 220 -4.72 -17.72 1.87
N LEU A 221 -5.20 -18.91 1.51
CA LEU A 221 -6.22 -19.11 0.49
C LEU A 221 -7.44 -19.82 1.08
N CYS A 222 -8.63 -19.51 0.55
CA CYS A 222 -9.80 -20.37 0.73
C CYS A 222 -9.74 -21.53 -0.26
N SER A 223 -10.37 -22.66 0.06
CA SER A 223 -10.40 -23.87 -0.79
C SER A 223 -10.82 -23.58 -2.24
N ASP A 224 -11.84 -22.76 -2.46
CA ASP A 224 -12.28 -22.38 -3.82
C ASP A 224 -11.19 -21.71 -4.66
N CYS A 225 -10.36 -20.87 -4.04
CA CYS A 225 -9.24 -20.21 -4.72
C CYS A 225 -8.05 -21.15 -4.82
N TRP A 226 -7.80 -21.96 -3.79
CA TRP A 226 -6.75 -22.96 -3.80
C TRP A 226 -6.94 -23.91 -4.99
N ILE A 227 -8.11 -24.53 -5.16
CA ILE A 227 -8.41 -25.50 -6.23
C ILE A 227 -8.16 -24.92 -7.64
N LYS A 228 -8.42 -23.63 -7.84
CA LYS A 228 -8.30 -22.96 -9.14
C LYS A 228 -6.87 -22.60 -9.52
N LEU A 229 -5.95 -22.53 -8.55
CA LEU A 229 -4.58 -22.10 -8.82
C LEU A 229 -3.70 -23.27 -9.29
N PRO A 230 -2.77 -23.03 -10.24
CA PRO A 230 -1.79 -24.01 -10.66
C PRO A 230 -1.01 -24.58 -9.47
N LYS A 231 -0.63 -25.85 -9.52
CA LYS A 231 0.08 -26.54 -8.43
C LYS A 231 1.52 -26.87 -8.80
N CYS A 232 2.38 -26.84 -7.78
CA CYS A 232 3.72 -27.38 -7.90
C CYS A 232 3.65 -28.89 -8.19
N ASN A 233 4.41 -29.36 -9.17
CA ASN A 233 4.42 -30.76 -9.61
C ASN A 233 4.85 -31.76 -8.51
N PHE A 234 5.54 -31.29 -7.46
CA PHE A 234 6.09 -32.15 -6.41
C PHE A 234 5.28 -32.12 -5.11
N CYS A 235 4.95 -30.93 -4.60
CA CYS A 235 4.27 -30.78 -3.30
C CYS A 235 2.78 -30.51 -3.42
N ASN A 236 2.25 -30.37 -4.64
CA ASN A 236 0.86 -30.03 -4.91
C ASN A 236 0.38 -28.69 -4.30
N LYS A 237 1.31 -27.82 -3.89
CA LYS A 237 0.99 -26.51 -3.30
C LYS A 237 1.00 -25.40 -4.38
N PRO A 238 0.00 -24.50 -4.40
CA PRO A 238 0.00 -23.35 -5.30
C PRO A 238 0.84 -22.20 -4.75
N TYR A 239 1.18 -21.24 -5.62
CA TYR A 239 1.46 -19.85 -5.20
C TYR A 239 0.19 -19.02 -5.36
N CYS A 240 0.00 -18.00 -4.53
CA CYS A 240 -0.96 -16.95 -4.87
C CYS A 240 -0.48 -16.16 -6.09
N SER A 241 -1.39 -15.47 -6.76
CA SER A 241 -1.14 -14.71 -8.00
C SER A 241 -0.05 -13.66 -7.84
N GLN A 242 0.12 -13.12 -6.63
CA GLN A 242 1.15 -12.11 -6.35
C GLN A 242 2.57 -12.68 -6.31
N HIS A 243 2.70 -13.98 -6.04
CA HIS A 243 3.98 -14.69 -5.94
C HIS A 243 4.13 -15.73 -7.07
N ALA A 244 3.35 -15.59 -8.15
CA ALA A 244 3.40 -16.50 -9.29
C ALA A 244 4.71 -16.38 -10.09
N ASP A 245 5.44 -15.28 -9.93
CA ASP A 245 6.77 -15.04 -10.50
C ASP A 245 7.87 -15.91 -9.86
N GLN A 246 7.64 -16.44 -8.65
CA GLN A 246 8.55 -17.35 -7.96
C GLN A 246 8.49 -18.81 -8.49
N GLN A 247 7.67 -19.04 -9.53
CA GLN A 247 7.50 -20.35 -10.14
C GLN A 247 8.66 -20.65 -11.10
N HIS A 248 9.32 -21.80 -10.90
CA HIS A 248 10.27 -22.32 -11.87
C HIS A 248 9.51 -23.12 -12.94
N ARG A 249 9.46 -22.60 -14.16
CA ARG A 249 8.85 -23.32 -15.30
C ARG A 249 9.80 -24.44 -15.75
N VAL A 250 9.25 -25.64 -15.91
CA VAL A 250 9.98 -26.79 -16.42
C VAL A 250 9.66 -26.97 -17.90
N SER A 251 10.69 -26.92 -18.76
CA SER A 251 10.54 -27.17 -20.20
C SER A 251 9.89 -28.53 -20.44
N GLY A 252 8.80 -28.55 -21.22
CA GLY A 252 8.10 -29.79 -21.61
C GLY A 252 7.04 -30.30 -20.62
N SER A 253 6.72 -29.57 -19.55
CA SER A 253 5.60 -29.90 -18.65
C SER A 253 4.57 -28.77 -18.61
N THR A 254 3.31 -29.10 -18.31
CA THR A 254 2.21 -28.12 -18.13
C THR A 254 2.21 -27.46 -16.74
N GLY A 255 3.15 -27.80 -15.87
CA GLY A 255 3.19 -27.34 -14.47
C GLY A 255 4.43 -26.51 -14.11
N PHE A 256 4.59 -26.23 -12.82
CA PHE A 256 5.75 -25.52 -12.29
C PHE A 256 6.36 -26.27 -11.11
N VAL A 257 7.57 -25.85 -10.72
CA VAL A 257 8.23 -26.30 -9.49
C VAL A 257 8.38 -25.10 -8.57
N CYS A 258 7.88 -25.21 -7.34
CA CYS A 258 8.03 -24.13 -6.36
C CYS A 258 9.48 -24.02 -5.88
N ALA A 259 9.88 -22.84 -5.40
CA ALA A 259 11.26 -22.58 -4.98
C ALA A 259 11.78 -23.61 -3.96
N ALA A 260 10.94 -24.02 -3.00
CA ALA A 260 11.31 -25.02 -2.00
C ALA A 260 11.57 -26.41 -2.61
N CYS A 261 10.77 -26.83 -3.59
CA CYS A 261 11.00 -28.10 -4.28
C CYS A 261 12.17 -27.99 -5.26
N HIS A 262 12.36 -26.84 -5.91
CA HIS A 262 13.48 -26.62 -6.80
C HIS A 262 14.79 -26.80 -6.03
N SER A 263 15.00 -26.08 -4.93
CA SER A 263 16.21 -26.19 -4.11
C SER A 263 16.47 -27.58 -3.51
N LYS A 264 15.45 -28.44 -3.47
CA LYS A 264 15.57 -29.81 -2.93
C LYS A 264 15.92 -30.84 -4.01
N TYR A 265 15.44 -30.64 -5.24
CA TYR A 265 15.50 -31.64 -6.31
C TYR A 265 16.36 -31.22 -7.51
N TYR A 266 16.83 -29.96 -7.55
CA TYR A 266 17.70 -29.37 -8.57
C TYR A 266 18.81 -28.56 -7.91
#